data_AF-R0IIG1-F1
#
_entry.id   AF-R0IIG1-F1
#
_cell.length_a   1.000
_cell.length_b   1.000
_cell.length_c   1.000
_cell.angle_alpha   90.00
_cell.angle_beta   90.00
_cell.angle_gamma   90.00
#
_symmetry.space_group_name_H-M   'P 1'
#
loop_
_entity.id
_entity.type
_entity.pdbx_description
1 polymer ?
#
loop_
_entity_poly.entity_id
_entity_poly.type
_entity_poly.pdbx_seq_one_letter_code
_entity_poly.pdbx_strand_id
1 'polypeptide(L)'
;MGIFPEFGGWIDQNTQQEPLKADSKRSENVKSESGSSDINTCEERDEMKEQLTLWRESEKKKQWYDPPPKVKVERRNDLVKGMTTIDMEFTLGLPPQAAYDVLTNPDNQQYSRIIKGHYLLENISRKVVSPDTGKGKMVQTKKAIGWNFLYWSGAIPITASFLEQRKLLTVDYSIENEMFINMLEGQYKLEPLFVDSERFCKHMKPKCREEYEKCSCGQGRIATKVKVEQVFKPTFLFNLPPLSWLVRRITIKVMKTIIQDLQINGAVIRGV
;
A
#
# COMPACT_ATOMS: atom_id res chain seq x y z
N MET A 1 15.33 14.24 -24.59
CA MET A 1 14.02 14.92 -24.50
C MET A 1 13.04 13.87 -23.99
N GLY A 2 12.55 13.79 -22.75
CA GLY A 2 12.60 14.66 -21.58
C GLY A 2 11.27 14.48 -20.83
N ILE A 3 11.16 13.48 -19.95
CA ILE A 3 10.07 13.25 -18.96
C ILE A 3 10.73 12.31 -17.94
N PHE A 4 11.40 12.73 -16.87
CA PHE A 4 10.89 13.35 -15.64
C PHE A 4 12.07 14.07 -14.93
N PRO A 5 12.02 15.38 -14.67
CA PRO A 5 12.73 15.95 -13.53
C PRO A 5 11.84 15.80 -12.28
N GLU A 6 12.43 15.88 -11.07
CA GLU A 6 11.72 16.03 -9.78
C GLU A 6 11.28 14.79 -8.98
N PHE A 7 12.21 13.88 -8.65
CA PHE A 7 12.08 13.04 -7.43
C PHE A 7 12.99 13.51 -6.26
N GLY A 8 13.69 14.63 -6.43
CA GLY A 8 14.67 15.15 -5.45
C GLY A 8 14.13 16.14 -4.40
N GLY A 9 12.88 16.59 -4.50
CA GLY A 9 12.34 17.68 -3.66
C GLY A 9 11.22 17.29 -2.69
N TRP A 10 10.87 16.02 -2.57
CA TRP A 10 9.60 15.58 -1.96
C TRP A 10 9.68 15.20 -0.46
N ILE A 11 10.78 15.54 0.22
CA ILE A 11 10.89 15.40 1.68
C ILE A 11 11.29 16.74 2.27
N ASP A 12 10.39 17.73 2.20
CA ASP A 12 10.24 18.86 3.13
C ASP A 12 9.45 19.97 2.45
N GLN A 13 8.13 19.96 2.61
CA GLN A 13 7.30 21.16 2.50
C GLN A 13 5.87 20.86 2.98
N ASN A 14 5.71 20.74 4.29
CA ASN A 14 4.43 21.09 4.89
C ASN A 14 4.59 21.72 6.27
N THR A 15 5.34 22.83 6.31
CA THR A 15 5.29 23.79 7.42
C THR A 15 5.46 25.20 6.87
N GLN A 16 4.44 25.71 6.15
CA GLN A 16 4.25 27.14 6.01
C GLN A 16 2.77 27.45 6.21
N GLN A 17 2.41 27.75 7.47
CA GLN A 17 1.26 28.60 7.74
C GLN A 17 1.64 30.03 7.36
N GLU A 18 0.84 30.63 6.49
CA GLU A 18 0.86 32.07 6.20
C GLU A 18 0.68 32.89 7.50
N PRO A 19 1.46 33.97 7.73
CA PRO A 19 1.25 34.82 8.89
C PRO A 19 0.16 35.86 8.60
N LEU A 20 -1.02 35.65 9.19
CA LEU A 20 -2.00 36.72 9.37
C LEU A 20 -1.52 37.65 10.50
N LYS A 21 -1.26 38.91 10.14
CA LYS A 21 -0.94 40.01 11.07
C LYS A 21 -2.14 40.31 11.98
N ALA A 22 -1.94 40.34 13.30
CA ALA A 22 -2.56 41.29 14.24
C ALA A 22 -2.03 41.09 15.67
N ASP A 23 -1.95 42.20 16.40
CA ASP A 23 -1.13 42.47 17.59
C ASP A 23 -1.50 41.78 18.93
N SER A 24 -0.44 41.55 19.72
CA SER A 24 -0.29 41.87 21.16
C SER A 24 -1.25 41.27 22.21
N LYS A 25 -0.73 40.33 23.03
CA LYS A 25 -0.42 40.54 24.47
C LYS A 25 0.18 39.29 25.13
N ARG A 26 1.08 39.58 26.09
CA ARG A 26 1.96 38.73 26.91
C ARG A 26 1.21 37.93 27.99
N SER A 27 1.55 36.65 28.19
CA SER A 27 1.63 36.02 29.52
C SER A 27 2.52 34.77 29.55
N GLU A 28 3.21 34.61 30.67
CA GLU A 28 4.33 33.72 31.01
C GLU A 28 4.12 32.21 30.88
N ASN A 29 5.20 31.56 30.45
CA ASN A 29 5.76 30.28 30.91
C ASN A 29 4.79 29.17 31.36
N VAL A 30 4.50 28.26 30.42
CA VAL A 30 4.39 26.83 30.75
C VAL A 30 5.43 26.10 29.93
N LYS A 31 6.45 25.58 30.62
CA LYS A 31 7.44 24.65 30.06
C LYS A 31 6.73 23.33 29.79
N SER A 32 6.13 23.20 28.62
CA SER A 32 5.62 21.92 28.13
C SER A 32 6.82 21.14 27.61
N GLU A 33 7.26 20.16 28.39
CA GLU A 33 8.20 19.14 27.94
C GLU A 33 7.68 18.53 26.63
N SER A 34 8.42 18.77 25.56
CA SER A 34 8.29 18.07 24.28
C SER A 34 8.75 16.62 24.49
N GLY A 35 7.87 15.82 25.11
CA GLY A 35 8.10 14.41 25.33
C GLY A 35 7.83 13.61 24.06
N SER A 36 8.92 13.24 23.37
CA SER A 36 9.06 11.95 22.68
C SER A 36 7.97 11.57 21.66
N SER A 37 8.03 12.15 20.47
CA SER A 37 7.51 11.48 19.26
C SER A 37 8.33 11.76 17.99
N ASP A 38 9.14 12.82 17.99
CA ASP A 38 9.92 13.23 16.81
C ASP A 38 11.20 12.41 16.56
N ILE A 39 11.71 11.71 17.58
CA ILE A 39 12.96 10.95 17.47
C ILE A 39 12.77 9.71 16.57
N ASN A 40 11.64 9.00 16.73
CA ASN A 40 11.36 7.78 15.97
C ASN A 40 11.08 8.05 14.48
N THR A 41 10.46 9.19 14.15
CA THR A 41 10.13 9.52 12.75
C THR A 41 11.35 9.97 11.95
N CYS A 42 12.35 10.56 12.59
CA CYS A 42 13.58 10.96 11.91
C CYS A 42 14.46 9.76 11.59
N GLU A 43 14.65 8.84 12.55
CA GLU A 43 15.44 7.61 12.37
C GLU A 43 14.82 6.70 11.30
N GLU A 44 13.52 6.40 11.36
CA GLU A 44 12.83 5.58 10.34
C GLU A 44 12.96 6.17 8.92
N ARG A 45 12.97 7.50 8.79
CA ARG A 45 13.11 8.20 7.51
C ARG A 45 14.52 8.07 6.94
N ASP A 46 15.54 8.21 7.77
CA ASP A 46 16.92 8.17 7.31
C ASP A 46 17.33 6.74 6.91
N GLU A 47 16.89 5.74 7.66
CA GLU A 47 17.03 4.33 7.31
C GLU A 47 16.33 3.97 5.99
N MET A 48 15.12 4.51 5.77
CA MET A 48 14.41 4.32 4.51
C MET A 48 15.18 4.92 3.32
N LYS A 49 15.78 6.11 3.49
CA LYS A 49 16.59 6.76 2.44
C LYS A 49 17.84 5.95 2.12
N GLU A 50 18.51 5.40 3.14
CA GLU A 50 19.66 4.52 2.95
C GLU A 50 19.28 3.27 2.14
N GLN A 51 18.20 2.59 2.52
CA GLN A 51 17.69 1.43 1.79
C GLN A 51 17.32 1.77 0.34
N LEU A 52 16.66 2.90 0.09
CA LEU A 52 16.34 3.33 -1.28
C LEU A 52 17.59 3.64 -2.12
N THR A 53 18.64 4.15 -1.49
CA THR A 53 19.93 4.38 -2.14
C THR A 53 20.58 3.05 -2.55
N LEU A 54 20.61 2.07 -1.63
CA LEU A 54 21.09 0.71 -1.93
C LEU A 54 20.30 0.05 -3.06
N TRP A 55 18.97 0.20 -3.06
CA TRP A 55 18.12 -0.28 -4.14
C TRP A 55 18.52 0.33 -5.49
N ARG A 56 18.58 1.65 -5.60
CA ARG A 56 18.94 2.36 -6.85
C ARG A 56 20.32 1.96 -7.38
N GLU A 57 21.31 1.83 -6.49
CA GLU A 57 22.65 1.39 -6.88
C GLU A 57 22.68 -0.05 -7.39
N SER A 58 21.85 -0.92 -6.80
CA SER A 58 21.73 -2.31 -7.22
C SER A 58 21.02 -2.47 -8.56
N GLU A 59 19.96 -1.70 -8.81
CA GLU A 59 19.20 -1.72 -10.08
C GLU A 59 20.08 -1.37 -11.27
N LYS A 60 20.98 -0.39 -11.11
CA LYS A 60 21.97 -0.02 -12.14
C LYS A 60 22.85 -1.19 -12.56
N LYS A 61 23.08 -2.17 -11.67
CA LYS A 61 23.90 -3.36 -11.93
C LYS A 61 23.06 -4.51 -12.47
N LYS A 62 21.95 -4.82 -11.79
CA LYS A 62 21.03 -5.90 -12.16
C LYS A 62 19.63 -5.56 -11.71
N GLN A 63 18.71 -5.55 -12.67
CA GLN A 63 17.32 -5.24 -12.40
C GLN A 63 16.67 -6.29 -11.49
N TRP A 64 15.96 -5.82 -10.47
CA TRP A 64 15.13 -6.69 -9.63
C TRP A 64 13.87 -7.12 -10.36
N TYR A 65 13.56 -8.40 -10.25
CA TYR A 65 12.33 -8.98 -10.79
C TYR A 65 11.35 -9.23 -9.64
N ASP A 66 10.23 -8.51 -9.65
CA ASP A 66 9.12 -8.78 -8.75
C ASP A 66 8.31 -9.99 -9.29
N PRO A 67 8.30 -11.14 -8.58
CA PRO A 67 7.52 -12.29 -9.00
C PRO A 67 6.01 -11.99 -9.04
N PRO A 68 5.26 -12.70 -9.90
CA PRO A 68 3.81 -12.55 -9.95
C PRO A 68 3.17 -12.94 -8.61
N PRO A 69 2.02 -12.33 -8.24
CA PRO A 69 1.33 -12.65 -7.00
C PRO A 69 0.87 -14.11 -6.95
N LYS A 70 1.12 -14.76 -5.82
CA LYS A 70 0.49 -16.03 -5.47
C LYS A 70 -0.92 -15.74 -5.02
N VAL A 71 -1.90 -16.48 -5.54
CA VAL A 71 -3.31 -16.30 -5.19
C VAL A 71 -3.89 -17.66 -4.85
N LYS A 72 -4.46 -17.78 -3.65
CA LYS A 72 -5.27 -18.92 -3.21
C LYS A 72 -6.70 -18.44 -3.05
N VAL A 73 -7.65 -19.25 -3.52
CA VAL A 73 -9.07 -18.90 -3.47
C VAL A 73 -9.81 -20.06 -2.87
N GLU A 74 -10.46 -19.82 -1.74
CA GLU A 74 -11.23 -20.82 -1.02
C GLU A 74 -12.69 -20.41 -0.97
N ARG A 75 -13.57 -21.36 -1.29
CA ARG A 75 -15.02 -21.16 -1.16
C ARG A 75 -15.43 -21.61 0.23
N ARG A 76 -15.90 -20.66 1.02
CA ARG A 76 -16.52 -20.93 2.31
C ARG A 76 -18.03 -20.99 2.14
N ASN A 77 -18.60 -22.16 2.40
CA ASN A 77 -20.05 -22.41 2.36
C ASN A 77 -20.63 -22.62 3.77
N ASP A 78 -19.76 -22.64 4.79
CA ASP A 78 -20.01 -22.96 6.19
C ASP A 78 -20.69 -21.83 6.97
N LEU A 79 -20.38 -20.57 6.67
CA LEU A 79 -20.97 -19.41 7.37
C LEU A 79 -22.14 -18.79 6.59
N VAL A 80 -21.91 -18.40 5.33
CA VAL A 80 -22.94 -17.83 4.45
C VAL A 80 -22.69 -18.31 3.02
N LYS A 81 -23.73 -18.83 2.36
CA LYS A 81 -23.65 -19.34 0.99
C LYS A 81 -23.00 -18.32 0.06
N GLY A 82 -21.86 -18.69 -0.52
CA GLY A 82 -21.20 -17.93 -1.58
C GLY A 82 -20.16 -16.89 -1.15
N MET A 83 -19.81 -16.82 0.14
CA MET A 83 -18.59 -16.14 0.56
C MET A 83 -17.36 -16.79 -0.07
N THR A 84 -16.40 -15.95 -0.46
CA THR A 84 -15.14 -16.39 -1.04
C THR A 84 -14.01 -15.71 -0.29
N THR A 85 -13.11 -16.51 0.26
CA THR A 85 -11.86 -16.04 0.83
C THR A 85 -10.81 -16.05 -0.27
N ILE A 86 -10.06 -14.96 -0.38
CA ILE A 86 -8.96 -14.85 -1.33
C ILE A 86 -7.73 -14.46 -0.52
N ASP A 87 -6.72 -15.33 -0.55
CA ASP A 87 -5.43 -15.04 0.07
C ASP A 87 -4.43 -14.75 -1.03
N MET A 88 -3.71 -13.65 -0.91
CA MET A 88 -2.70 -13.24 -1.87
C MET A 88 -1.38 -12.96 -1.18
N GLU A 89 -0.30 -13.39 -1.81
CA GLU A 89 1.06 -13.07 -1.39
C GLU A 89 1.82 -12.50 -2.59
N PHE A 90 2.40 -11.32 -2.42
CA PHE A 90 3.27 -10.71 -3.43
C PHE A 90 4.42 -9.98 -2.78
N THR A 91 5.42 -9.66 -3.58
CA THR A 91 6.59 -8.91 -3.12
C THR A 91 6.64 -7.56 -3.81
N LEU A 92 7.14 -6.58 -3.07
CA LEU A 92 7.52 -5.27 -3.56
C LEU A 92 9.01 -5.11 -3.30
N GLY A 93 9.79 -4.81 -4.33
CA GLY A 93 11.17 -4.35 -4.18
C GLY A 93 11.24 -2.96 -3.55
N LEU A 94 10.80 -2.82 -2.31
CA LEU A 94 10.85 -1.59 -1.52
C LEU A 94 11.04 -1.97 -0.06
N PRO A 95 11.70 -1.12 0.76
CA PRO A 95 11.71 -1.31 2.19
C PRO A 95 10.28 -1.22 2.76
N PRO A 96 9.97 -1.87 3.90
CA PRO A 96 8.60 -1.97 4.43
C PRO A 96 7.88 -0.65 4.60
N GLN A 97 8.61 0.39 5.03
CA GLN A 97 8.04 1.72 5.21
C GLN A 97 7.65 2.39 3.89
N ALA A 98 8.51 2.32 2.86
CA ALA A 98 8.19 2.84 1.54
C ALA A 98 7.07 2.04 0.86
N ALA A 99 7.07 0.71 1.03
CA ALA A 99 5.98 -0.14 0.55
C ALA A 99 4.65 0.21 1.23
N TYR A 100 4.66 0.53 2.52
CA TYR A 100 3.48 0.96 3.27
C TYR A 100 2.93 2.29 2.71
N ASP A 101 3.79 3.25 2.44
CA ASP A 101 3.40 4.55 1.88
C ASP A 101 2.84 4.40 0.45
N VAL A 102 3.39 3.50 -0.37
CA VAL A 102 2.83 3.16 -1.69
C VAL A 102 1.45 2.51 -1.58
N LEU A 103 1.25 1.58 -0.63
CA LEU A 103 -0.04 0.91 -0.46
C LEU A 103 -1.12 1.81 0.12
N THR A 104 -0.78 2.65 1.09
CA THR A 104 -1.73 3.57 1.74
C THR A 104 -1.98 4.84 0.92
N ASN A 105 -1.04 5.20 0.05
CA ASN A 105 -1.14 6.33 -0.89
C ASN A 105 -1.65 7.63 -0.21
N PRO A 106 -0.88 8.19 0.74
CA PRO A 106 -1.32 9.32 1.54
C PRO A 106 -1.68 10.55 0.70
N ASP A 107 -1.00 10.74 -0.42
CA ASP A 107 -1.14 11.86 -1.35
C ASP A 107 -2.21 11.62 -2.43
N ASN A 108 -2.90 10.48 -2.36
CA ASN A 108 -3.97 10.10 -3.29
C ASN A 108 -3.53 10.13 -4.78
N GLN A 109 -2.28 9.76 -5.06
CA GLN A 109 -1.71 9.73 -6.41
C GLN A 109 -2.32 8.65 -7.29
N GLN A 110 -2.30 8.85 -8.60
CA GLN A 110 -2.89 7.90 -9.54
C GLN A 110 -1.89 6.82 -9.96
N TYR A 111 -1.99 5.63 -9.36
CA TYR A 111 -1.08 4.49 -9.64
C TYR A 111 -1.57 3.52 -10.71
N SER A 112 -2.89 3.43 -10.91
CA SER A 112 -3.44 2.40 -11.79
C SER A 112 -3.29 2.78 -13.26
N ARG A 113 -3.08 1.76 -14.11
CA ARG A 113 -3.01 1.96 -15.55
C ARG A 113 -4.38 2.26 -16.16
N ILE A 114 -4.36 2.87 -17.33
CA ILE A 114 -5.55 3.07 -18.17
C ILE A 114 -5.82 1.80 -18.98
N ILE A 115 -7.05 1.31 -18.93
CA ILE A 115 -7.55 0.19 -19.74
C ILE A 115 -8.76 0.68 -20.53
N LYS A 116 -8.63 0.73 -21.87
CA LYS A 116 -9.69 1.17 -22.79
C LYS A 116 -10.30 2.54 -22.42
N GLY A 117 -9.44 3.52 -22.13
CA GLY A 117 -9.87 4.90 -21.86
C GLY A 117 -10.26 5.21 -20.41
N HIS A 118 -10.32 4.21 -19.53
CA HIS A 118 -10.59 4.40 -18.10
C HIS A 118 -9.45 3.90 -17.24
N TYR A 119 -9.14 4.60 -16.15
CA TYR A 119 -8.26 4.07 -15.11
C TYR A 119 -8.88 2.78 -14.53
N LEU A 120 -8.05 1.76 -14.31
CA LEU A 120 -8.51 0.53 -13.65
C LEU A 120 -9.04 0.83 -12.24
N LEU A 121 -8.34 1.70 -11.52
CA LEU A 121 -8.72 2.20 -10.21
C LEU A 121 -8.36 3.68 -10.11
N GLU A 122 -9.35 4.54 -10.32
CA GLU A 122 -9.23 6.00 -10.21
C GLU A 122 -9.33 6.45 -8.76
N ASN A 123 -8.40 7.31 -8.34
CA ASN A 123 -8.36 7.88 -7.01
C ASN A 123 -9.07 9.24 -7.00
N ILE A 124 -10.31 9.28 -6.52
CA ILE A 124 -11.12 10.50 -6.53
C ILE A 124 -10.79 11.38 -5.33
N SER A 125 -10.87 10.84 -4.12
CA SER A 125 -10.56 11.60 -2.92
C SER A 125 -10.18 10.71 -1.74
N ARG A 126 -9.44 11.32 -0.82
CA ARG A 126 -9.00 10.74 0.44
C ARG A 126 -9.29 11.72 1.57
N LYS A 127 -9.92 11.25 2.63
CA LYS A 127 -10.25 12.03 3.82
C LYS A 127 -9.86 11.26 5.07
N VAL A 128 -9.05 11.86 5.92
CA VAL A 128 -8.77 11.32 7.25
C VAL A 128 -9.98 11.64 8.15
N VAL A 129 -10.65 10.60 8.63
CA VAL A 129 -11.87 10.71 9.45
C VAL A 129 -11.52 10.77 10.93
N SER A 130 -10.49 10.04 11.34
CA SER A 130 -10.03 10.03 12.73
C SER A 130 -8.51 10.06 12.77
N PRO A 131 -7.91 11.01 13.52
CA PRO A 131 -6.45 11.09 13.66
C PRO A 131 -5.92 9.88 14.42
N ASP A 132 -4.63 9.59 14.23
CA ASP A 132 -3.98 8.45 14.89
C ASP A 132 -3.98 8.64 16.40
N THR A 133 -4.79 7.84 17.09
CA THR A 133 -4.90 7.84 18.57
C THR A 133 -4.02 6.76 19.20
N GLY A 134 -3.06 6.20 18.46
CA GLY A 134 -2.22 5.08 18.86
C GLY A 134 -2.82 3.70 18.54
N LYS A 135 -4.09 3.64 18.13
CA LYS A 135 -4.76 2.42 17.64
C LYS A 135 -4.81 2.34 16.11
N GLY A 136 -4.31 3.35 15.41
CA GLY A 136 -4.40 3.49 13.96
C GLY A 136 -5.19 4.72 13.54
N LYS A 137 -5.00 5.11 12.29
CA LYS A 137 -5.62 6.26 11.63
C LYS A 137 -6.77 5.79 10.75
N MET A 138 -7.97 6.33 10.93
CA MET A 138 -9.11 5.96 10.10
C MET A 138 -9.22 6.88 8.88
N VAL A 139 -9.25 6.29 7.69
CA VAL A 139 -9.23 7.01 6.41
C VAL A 139 -10.34 6.52 5.53
N GLN A 140 -11.16 7.44 5.03
CA GLN A 140 -12.18 7.15 4.04
C GLN A 140 -11.69 7.63 2.68
N THR A 141 -11.81 6.77 1.66
CA THR A 141 -11.46 7.12 0.29
C THR A 141 -12.62 6.85 -0.64
N LYS A 142 -12.77 7.72 -1.64
CA LYS A 142 -13.64 7.49 -2.78
C LYS A 142 -12.75 7.13 -3.96
N LYS A 143 -13.06 6.02 -4.62
CA LYS A 143 -12.37 5.57 -5.82
C LYS A 143 -13.39 5.21 -6.89
N ALA A 144 -12.97 5.10 -8.14
CA ALA A 144 -13.80 4.52 -9.19
C ALA A 144 -13.06 3.39 -9.90
N ILE A 145 -13.72 2.22 -10.02
CA ILE A 145 -13.17 1.08 -10.75
C ILE A 145 -13.61 1.19 -12.21
N GLY A 146 -12.64 1.18 -13.11
CA GLY A 146 -12.92 1.07 -14.55
C GLY A 146 -13.58 -0.28 -14.88
N TRP A 147 -14.78 -0.23 -15.46
CA TRP A 147 -15.55 -1.39 -15.85
C TRP A 147 -15.67 -1.48 -17.36
N ASN A 148 -15.30 -2.64 -17.90
CA ASN A 148 -15.27 -2.89 -19.34
C ASN A 148 -15.73 -4.33 -19.64
N PHE A 149 -16.82 -4.75 -19.02
CA PHE A 149 -17.35 -6.10 -19.15
C PHE A 149 -18.83 -6.08 -19.59
N LEU A 150 -19.20 -6.97 -20.52
CA LEU A 150 -20.43 -6.93 -21.33
C LEU A 150 -20.49 -5.71 -22.27
N TYR A 151 -21.69 -5.23 -22.62
CA TYR A 151 -21.92 -4.09 -23.54
C TYR A 151 -21.79 -2.72 -22.88
N TRP A 152 -21.39 -2.64 -21.60
CA TRP A 152 -21.24 -1.39 -20.89
C TRP A 152 -19.78 -1.13 -20.50
N SER A 153 -19.30 0.04 -20.89
CA SER A 153 -18.04 0.63 -20.45
C SER A 153 -18.36 1.84 -19.56
N GLY A 154 -17.72 1.92 -18.40
CA GLY A 154 -17.93 3.01 -17.46
C GLY A 154 -17.03 2.93 -16.24
N ALA A 155 -17.28 3.80 -15.26
CA ALA A 155 -16.55 3.84 -14.00
C ALA A 155 -17.54 3.58 -12.86
N ILE A 156 -17.23 2.60 -12.00
CA ILE A 156 -18.07 2.22 -10.87
C ILE A 156 -17.51 2.89 -9.61
N PRO A 157 -18.23 3.84 -9.00
CA PRO A 157 -17.76 4.47 -7.77
C PRO A 157 -17.78 3.44 -6.62
N ILE A 158 -16.73 3.47 -5.80
CA ILE A 158 -16.59 2.67 -4.59
C ILE A 158 -16.20 3.57 -3.42
N THR A 159 -16.76 3.28 -2.26
CA THR A 159 -16.33 3.89 -1.00
C THR A 159 -15.56 2.86 -0.22
N ALA A 160 -14.37 3.23 0.23
CA ALA A 160 -13.47 2.35 0.96
C ALA A 160 -13.05 3.02 2.27
N SER A 161 -13.19 2.31 3.37
CA SER A 161 -12.77 2.71 4.71
C SER A 161 -11.55 1.91 5.11
N PHE A 162 -10.49 2.58 5.55
CA PHE A 162 -9.21 1.99 5.95
C PHE A 162 -8.90 2.32 7.40
N LEU A 163 -8.41 1.33 8.13
CA LEU A 163 -7.77 1.48 9.43
C LEU A 163 -6.27 1.27 9.23
N GLU A 164 -5.55 2.38 9.11
CA GLU A 164 -4.11 2.41 8.83
C GLU A 164 -3.30 2.33 10.13
N GLN A 165 -2.56 1.24 10.36
CA GLN A 165 -1.67 1.07 11.52
C GLN A 165 -0.19 1.10 11.12
N ARG A 166 0.40 2.31 11.10
CA ARG A 166 1.77 2.54 10.62
C ARG A 166 2.81 1.71 11.37
N LYS A 167 2.74 1.65 12.71
CA LYS A 167 3.72 0.91 13.56
C LYS A 167 3.69 -0.60 13.36
N LEU A 168 2.52 -1.16 13.04
CA LEU A 168 2.35 -2.60 12.82
C LEU A 168 2.49 -2.99 11.35
N LEU A 169 2.60 -2.00 10.45
CA LEU A 169 2.58 -2.17 9.00
C LEU A 169 1.39 -3.04 8.54
N THR A 170 0.26 -2.79 9.17
CA THR A 170 -1.01 -3.49 8.92
C THR A 170 -2.06 -2.47 8.53
N VAL A 171 -2.93 -2.84 7.61
CA VAL A 171 -4.10 -2.05 7.25
C VAL A 171 -5.29 -2.96 7.08
N ASP A 172 -6.35 -2.65 7.82
CA ASP A 172 -7.65 -3.25 7.63
C ASP A 172 -8.48 -2.35 6.72
N TYR A 173 -9.25 -2.94 5.82
CA TYR A 173 -10.09 -2.20 4.91
C TYR A 173 -11.45 -2.85 4.73
N SER A 174 -12.46 -2.02 4.52
CA SER A 174 -13.80 -2.41 4.13
C SER A 174 -14.22 -1.57 2.93
N ILE A 175 -14.69 -2.25 1.89
CA ILE A 175 -15.15 -1.67 0.64
C ILE A 175 -16.62 -2.02 0.48
N GLU A 176 -17.41 -0.99 0.24
CA GLU A 176 -18.86 -1.09 0.05
C GLU A 176 -19.22 -0.65 -1.36
N ASN A 177 -20.03 -1.46 -2.04
CA ASN A 177 -20.59 -1.13 -3.34
C ASN A 177 -21.96 -1.81 -3.54
N GLU A 178 -23.02 -1.05 -3.36
CA GLU A 178 -24.40 -1.52 -3.43
C GLU A 178 -24.78 -2.19 -4.77
N MET A 179 -24.06 -1.90 -5.85
CA MET A 179 -24.39 -2.45 -7.18
C MET A 179 -23.86 -3.88 -7.42
N PHE A 180 -22.70 -4.25 -6.88
CA PHE A 180 -22.03 -5.52 -7.23
C PHE A 180 -21.45 -6.29 -6.04
N ILE A 181 -21.07 -5.58 -4.97
CA ILE A 181 -20.30 -6.12 -3.85
C ILE A 181 -20.99 -5.71 -2.56
N ASN A 182 -21.73 -6.64 -1.97
CA ASN A 182 -22.39 -6.37 -0.69
C ASN A 182 -21.36 -6.08 0.41
N MET A 183 -20.23 -6.80 0.40
CA MET A 183 -19.20 -6.68 1.42
C MET A 183 -17.88 -7.18 0.87
N LEU A 184 -16.85 -6.35 0.94
CA LEU A 184 -15.47 -6.73 0.70
C LEU A 184 -14.62 -6.20 1.85
N GLU A 185 -14.23 -7.10 2.73
CA GLU A 185 -13.36 -6.80 3.85
C GLU A 185 -12.03 -7.49 3.64
N GLY A 186 -10.96 -6.85 4.08
CA GLY A 186 -9.68 -7.49 4.07
C GLY A 186 -8.68 -6.81 4.96
N GLN A 187 -7.57 -7.50 5.14
CA GLN A 187 -6.41 -7.02 5.86
C GLN A 187 -5.19 -7.26 4.97
N TYR A 188 -4.28 -6.30 4.97
CA TYR A 188 -2.94 -6.56 4.46
C TYR A 188 -1.88 -6.25 5.51
N LYS A 189 -0.87 -7.12 5.53
CA LYS A 189 0.28 -7.04 6.43
C LYS A 189 1.57 -7.08 5.64
N LEU A 190 2.49 -6.18 5.98
CA LEU A 190 3.80 -6.11 5.36
C LEU A 190 4.83 -6.77 6.27
N GLU A 191 5.64 -7.64 5.69
CA GLU A 191 6.76 -8.30 6.36
C GLU A 191 8.06 -7.99 5.62
N PRO A 192 9.17 -7.74 6.33
CA PRO A 192 10.46 -7.55 5.69
C PRO A 192 10.91 -8.84 4.98
N LEU A 193 11.49 -8.68 3.80
CA LEU A 193 12.08 -9.74 3.00
C LEU A 193 13.55 -9.43 2.76
N PHE A 194 14.44 -10.22 3.37
CA PHE A 194 15.89 -10.04 3.30
C PHE A 194 16.45 -10.64 2.00
N VAL A 195 16.50 -9.81 0.96
CA VAL A 195 16.78 -10.23 -0.43
C VAL A 195 18.14 -10.88 -0.59
N ASP A 196 19.18 -10.27 -0.02
CA ASP A 196 20.57 -10.69 -0.22
C ASP A 196 21.08 -11.58 0.93
N SER A 197 20.17 -12.15 1.73
CA SER A 197 20.49 -13.02 2.86
C SER A 197 21.29 -14.27 2.46
N GLU A 198 20.98 -14.88 1.32
CA GLU A 198 21.72 -16.03 0.79
C GLU A 198 23.18 -15.67 0.44
N ARG A 199 23.40 -14.44 -0.04
CA ARG A 199 24.73 -13.96 -0.44
C ARG A 199 25.58 -13.56 0.77
N PHE A 200 25.01 -12.82 1.70
CA PHE A 200 25.77 -12.23 2.81
C PHE A 200 25.75 -13.09 4.07
N CYS A 201 24.62 -13.71 4.41
CA CYS A 201 24.41 -14.33 5.71
C CYS A 201 24.66 -15.85 5.71
N LYS A 202 24.96 -16.46 4.55
CA LYS A 202 25.34 -17.87 4.34
C LYS A 202 24.44 -18.87 5.11
N HIS A 203 24.83 -19.26 6.32
CA HIS A 203 24.13 -20.25 7.14
C HIS A 203 23.07 -19.66 8.07
N MET A 204 23.06 -18.33 8.25
CA MET A 204 22.12 -17.62 9.10
C MET A 204 20.94 -17.12 8.26
N LYS A 205 19.72 -17.52 8.64
CA LYS A 205 18.48 -16.95 8.11
C LYS A 205 18.00 -15.86 9.07
N PRO A 206 18.27 -14.57 8.78
CA PRO A 206 17.89 -13.49 9.67
C PRO A 206 16.36 -13.44 9.80
N LYS A 207 15.88 -13.33 11.05
CA LYS A 207 14.45 -13.19 11.33
C LYS A 207 14.06 -11.74 11.54
N CYS A 208 14.99 -10.94 12.03
CA CYS A 208 14.79 -9.51 12.27
C CYS A 208 15.83 -8.68 11.53
N ARG A 209 15.58 -7.38 11.53
CA ARG A 209 16.39 -6.41 10.79
C ARG A 209 17.79 -6.28 11.39
N GLU A 210 17.90 -6.27 12.71
CA GLU A 210 19.18 -6.11 13.42
C GLU A 210 20.12 -7.29 13.15
N GLU A 211 19.57 -8.51 13.07
CA GLU A 211 20.32 -9.70 12.64
C GLU A 211 20.80 -9.56 11.20
N TYR A 212 19.94 -9.06 10.31
CA TYR A 212 20.27 -8.89 8.91
C TYR A 212 21.35 -7.83 8.68
N GLU A 213 21.28 -6.70 9.37
CA GLU A 213 22.28 -5.64 9.29
C GLU A 213 23.64 -6.14 9.76
N LYS A 214 23.68 -6.92 10.85
CA LYS A 214 24.92 -7.54 11.35
C LYS A 214 25.52 -8.52 10.35
N CYS A 215 24.73 -9.40 9.74
CA CYS A 215 25.26 -10.39 8.81
C CYS A 215 25.54 -9.83 7.40
N SER A 216 24.85 -8.77 6.99
CA SER A 216 25.06 -8.09 5.70
C SER A 216 26.02 -6.90 5.78
N CYS A 217 26.53 -6.57 6.96
CA CYS A 217 27.34 -5.38 7.21
C CYS A 217 26.67 -4.08 6.68
N GLY A 218 25.34 -4.00 6.76
CA GLY A 218 24.54 -2.88 6.24
C GLY A 218 24.41 -2.80 4.71
N GLN A 219 24.96 -3.76 3.95
CA GLN A 219 24.93 -3.73 2.47
C GLN A 219 23.75 -4.49 1.86
N GLY A 220 22.99 -5.23 2.68
CA GLY A 220 21.88 -6.06 2.21
C GLY A 220 20.62 -5.25 1.93
N ARG A 221 19.96 -5.52 0.79
CA ARG A 221 18.68 -4.90 0.46
C ARG A 221 17.54 -5.57 1.21
N ILE A 222 16.57 -4.76 1.61
CA ILE A 222 15.33 -5.20 2.24
C ILE A 222 14.19 -4.91 1.27
N ALA A 223 13.51 -5.97 0.83
CA ALA A 223 12.24 -5.91 0.12
C ALA A 223 11.08 -6.09 1.11
N THR A 224 9.87 -6.02 0.59
CA THR A 224 8.65 -6.23 1.37
C THR A 224 7.87 -7.40 0.80
N LYS A 225 7.46 -8.33 1.66
CA LYS A 225 6.43 -9.31 1.37
C LYS A 225 5.10 -8.80 1.89
N VAL A 226 4.12 -8.72 1.01
CA VAL A 226 2.76 -8.30 1.35
C VAL A 226 1.88 -9.54 1.39
N LYS A 227 1.24 -9.76 2.54
CA LYS A 227 0.19 -10.77 2.71
C LYS A 227 -1.15 -10.06 2.73
N VAL A 228 -2.08 -10.51 1.90
CA VAL A 228 -3.43 -9.97 1.83
C VAL A 228 -4.41 -11.11 2.09
N GLU A 229 -5.26 -10.93 3.08
CA GLU A 229 -6.38 -11.80 3.38
C GLU A 229 -7.65 -10.99 3.13
N GLN A 230 -8.52 -11.46 2.25
CA GLN A 230 -9.78 -10.76 1.95
C GLN A 230 -10.95 -11.73 1.88
N VAL A 231 -12.09 -11.24 2.34
CA VAL A 231 -13.38 -11.91 2.28
C VAL A 231 -14.28 -11.10 1.37
N PHE A 232 -14.76 -11.75 0.32
CA PHE A 232 -15.61 -11.15 -0.70
C PHE A 232 -16.98 -11.82 -0.71
N LYS A 233 -18.02 -10.98 -0.62
CA LYS A 233 -19.42 -11.37 -0.79
C LYS A 233 -20.06 -10.56 -1.93
N PRO A 234 -20.28 -11.16 -3.10
CA PRO A 234 -21.04 -10.53 -4.17
C PRO A 234 -22.51 -10.34 -3.78
N THR A 235 -23.18 -9.39 -4.42
CA THR A 235 -24.63 -9.22 -4.30
C THR A 235 -25.38 -10.48 -4.76
N PHE A 236 -26.59 -10.69 -4.23
CA PHE A 236 -27.35 -11.95 -4.41
C PHE A 236 -27.37 -12.46 -5.86
N LEU A 237 -27.67 -11.60 -6.83
CA LEU A 237 -27.71 -11.96 -8.25
C LEU A 237 -26.36 -12.47 -8.77
N PHE A 238 -25.27 -11.83 -8.35
CA PHE A 238 -23.90 -12.17 -8.74
C PHE A 238 -23.32 -13.37 -7.97
N ASN A 239 -24.05 -13.89 -6.98
CA ASN A 239 -23.61 -15.02 -6.17
C ASN A 239 -24.11 -16.39 -6.71
N LEU A 240 -25.00 -16.39 -7.70
CA LEU A 240 -25.54 -17.60 -8.31
C LEU A 240 -24.68 -18.09 -9.49
N PRO A 241 -24.42 -19.41 -9.63
CA PRO A 241 -23.79 -19.96 -10.84
C PRO A 241 -24.68 -19.76 -12.08
N PRO A 242 -24.10 -19.60 -13.29
CA PRO A 242 -22.67 -19.53 -13.60
C PRO A 242 -22.04 -18.14 -13.38
N LEU A 243 -22.86 -17.12 -13.11
CA LEU A 243 -22.44 -15.72 -12.98
C LEU A 243 -21.42 -15.52 -11.85
N SER A 244 -21.57 -16.24 -10.75
CA SER A 244 -20.63 -16.20 -9.62
C SER A 244 -19.21 -16.67 -9.98
N TRP A 245 -19.06 -17.59 -10.94
CA TRP A 245 -17.73 -18.01 -11.40
C TRP A 245 -17.05 -16.92 -12.21
N LEU A 246 -17.82 -16.24 -13.05
CA LEU A 246 -17.36 -15.14 -13.89
C LEU A 246 -16.94 -13.94 -13.04
N VAL A 247 -17.77 -13.53 -12.08
CA VAL A 247 -17.47 -12.43 -11.15
C VAL A 247 -16.17 -12.70 -10.41
N ARG A 248 -16.00 -13.90 -9.84
CA ARG A 248 -14.75 -14.29 -9.16
C ARG A 248 -13.55 -14.21 -10.09
N ARG A 249 -13.67 -14.70 -11.32
CA ARG A 249 -12.58 -14.65 -12.31
C ARG A 249 -12.20 -13.20 -12.64
N ILE A 250 -13.18 -12.31 -12.75
CA ILE A 250 -12.96 -10.88 -12.97
C ILE A 250 -12.29 -10.26 -11.75
N THR A 251 -12.80 -10.48 -10.54
CA THR A 251 -12.23 -9.95 -9.29
C THR A 251 -10.76 -10.37 -9.13
N ILE A 252 -10.44 -11.65 -9.32
CA ILE A 252 -9.06 -12.15 -9.24
C ILE A 252 -8.18 -11.48 -10.29
N LYS A 253 -8.67 -11.31 -11.52
CA LYS A 253 -7.93 -10.65 -12.60
C LYS A 253 -7.67 -9.17 -12.29
N VAL A 254 -8.67 -8.45 -11.78
CA VAL A 254 -8.54 -7.04 -11.37
C VAL A 254 -7.51 -6.92 -10.25
N MET A 255 -7.60 -7.73 -9.19
CA MET A 255 -6.65 -7.69 -8.08
C MET A 255 -5.21 -7.99 -8.54
N LYS A 256 -5.01 -8.99 -9.40
CA LYS A 256 -3.68 -9.27 -9.99
C LYS A 256 -3.13 -8.08 -10.77
N THR A 257 -3.99 -7.38 -11.50
CA THR A 257 -3.58 -6.21 -12.30
C THR A 257 -3.23 -5.03 -11.40
N ILE A 258 -3.99 -4.78 -10.33
CA ILE A 258 -3.68 -3.76 -9.33
C ILE A 258 -2.33 -4.06 -8.65
N ILE A 259 -2.07 -5.31 -8.30
CA ILE A 259 -0.77 -5.71 -7.71
C ILE A 259 0.39 -5.44 -8.68
N GLN A 260 0.20 -5.74 -9.97
CA GLN A 260 1.21 -5.43 -10.99
C GLN A 260 1.46 -3.93 -11.12
N ASP A 261 0.42 -3.11 -11.04
CA ASP A 261 0.56 -1.66 -11.05
C ASP A 261 1.34 -1.17 -9.83
N LEU A 262 1.09 -1.73 -8.64
CA LEU A 262 1.88 -1.43 -7.44
C LEU A 262 3.35 -1.84 -7.58
N GLN A 263 3.63 -3.00 -8.16
CA GLN A 263 5.00 -3.47 -8.43
C GLN A 263 5.74 -2.55 -9.41
N ILE A 264 5.05 -2.07 -10.45
CA ILE A 264 5.62 -1.12 -11.43
C ILE A 264 5.92 0.21 -10.76
N ASN A 265 4.99 0.76 -9.97
CA ASN A 265 5.23 2.01 -9.24
C ASN A 265 6.39 1.85 -8.24
N GLY A 266 6.51 0.68 -7.58
CA GLY A 266 7.67 0.37 -6.75
C GLY A 266 8.98 0.35 -7.53
N ALA A 267 8.98 -0.16 -8.76
CA ALA A 267 10.14 -0.12 -9.65
C ALA A 267 10.54 1.32 -10.02
N VAL A 268 9.57 2.19 -10.32
CA VAL A 268 9.81 3.61 -10.61
C VAL A 268 10.48 4.31 -9.42
N ILE A 269 10.02 4.04 -8.18
CA ILE A 269 10.63 4.61 -6.96
C ILE A 269 12.09 4.17 -6.78
N ARG A 270 12.42 2.94 -7.21
CA ARG A 270 13.78 2.40 -7.27
C ARG A 270 14.62 2.94 -8.43
N GLY A 271 14.05 3.75 -9.32
CA GLY A 271 14.76 4.36 -10.45
C GLY A 271 14.86 3.50 -11.70
N VAL A 272 13.88 2.62 -11.93
CA VAL A 272 13.66 1.83 -13.16
C VAL A 272 12.60 2.50 -14.01
#